data_AF-A0A0X8GZI7-F1
#
_entry.id   AF-A0A0X8GZI7-F1
#
_cell.length_a   1.000
_cell.length_b   1.000
_cell.length_c   1.000
_cell.angle_alpha   90.00
_cell.angle_beta   90.00
_cell.angle_gamma   90.00
#
_symmetry.space_group_name_H-M   'P 1'
#
loop_
_entity.id
_entity.type
_entity.pdbx_description
1 polymer ?
#
loop_
_entity_poly.entity_id
_entity_poly.type
_entity_poly.pdbx_seq_one_letter_code
_entity_poly.pdbx_strand_id
1 'polypeptide(L)'
;MRQILLFGGSFDPIHNGHLEIALSALKQTKAEEVWFVLAALSPFKEDAPPFEARASMVKLMINPYKRLKLCTIEQTLPIPSYSIDTITALKKQHPEVSFSWLIGSDQIPDLPKWKNYEALCEMVKFVVYPRPSHTYHHAFEEIKGLTYDISSTDIRNGRSLDTSPKILNAMMEHGLYLKLITQSKMSEKRFKHTLRVTELALELAKHHHIDENRVYLASMVHDWCKEWDKKDLEIEMKKINPDLLKLHPALYHGFAAASVLSKHYYVRDKQVLNAIRGHVSGASTSDIGMILYIADKCERGRDYDSEPLIVLSKKNLRAGFKKVKQESKRYRGQ
;
A
#
# COMPACT_ATOMS: atom_id res chain seq x y z
N MET A 1 17.36 30.06 19.52
CA MET A 1 17.45 29.04 18.46
C MET A 1 16.13 28.30 18.41
N ARG A 2 15.58 28.07 17.21
CA ARG A 2 14.37 27.27 17.05
C ARG A 2 14.65 25.81 17.43
N GLN A 3 13.71 25.13 18.07
CA GLN A 3 13.88 23.72 18.44
C GLN A 3 13.12 22.79 17.48
N ILE A 4 13.83 21.88 16.83
CA ILE A 4 13.25 20.94 15.86
C ILE A 4 13.60 19.51 16.28
N LEU A 5 12.59 18.65 16.30
CA LEU A 5 12.78 17.22 16.49
C LEU A 5 12.88 16.51 15.14
N LEU A 6 13.94 15.75 14.95
CA LEU A 6 14.13 14.89 13.79
C LEU A 6 13.57 13.51 14.12
N PHE A 7 12.63 13.03 13.30
CA PHE A 7 12.08 11.69 13.42
C PHE A 7 12.43 10.89 12.16
N GLY A 8 13.48 10.09 12.27
CA GLY A 8 14.00 9.28 11.17
C GLY A 8 13.22 7.99 10.94
N GLY A 9 13.01 7.63 9.68
CA GLY A 9 12.34 6.37 9.35
C GLY A 9 12.23 6.10 7.85
N SER A 10 11.99 4.83 7.51
CA SER A 10 11.68 4.43 6.13
C SER A 10 10.27 4.83 5.70
N PHE A 11 9.33 4.89 6.65
CA PHE A 11 7.92 5.25 6.45
C PHE A 11 7.27 4.48 5.29
N ASP A 12 7.33 3.15 5.37
CA ASP A 12 7.02 2.20 4.29
C ASP A 12 5.83 1.26 4.63
N PRO A 13 4.57 1.76 4.68
CA PRO A 13 4.15 3.16 4.61
C PRO A 13 4.13 3.84 6.00
N ILE A 14 4.01 5.18 6.02
CA ILE A 14 3.64 5.92 7.24
C ILE A 14 2.24 5.48 7.73
N HIS A 15 2.03 5.53 9.04
CA HIS A 15 0.81 5.05 9.70
C HIS A 15 0.52 5.80 10.99
N ASN A 16 -0.64 5.56 11.60
CA ASN A 16 -1.12 6.36 12.73
C ASN A 16 -0.21 6.25 13.97
N GLY A 17 0.46 5.12 14.19
CA GLY A 17 1.52 5.02 15.20
C GLY A 17 2.66 6.03 15.02
N HIS A 18 3.13 6.27 13.78
CA HIS A 18 4.15 7.30 13.53
C HIS A 18 3.61 8.72 13.79
N LEU A 19 2.35 8.97 13.43
CA LEU A 19 1.70 10.24 13.65
C LEU A 19 1.57 10.53 15.15
N GLU A 20 1.13 9.56 15.96
CA GLU A 20 1.00 9.75 17.40
C GLU A 20 2.35 10.01 18.07
N ILE A 21 3.41 9.28 17.69
CA ILE A 21 4.77 9.55 18.19
C ILE A 21 5.16 11.02 17.97
N ALA A 22 4.96 11.53 16.75
CA ALA A 22 5.31 12.90 16.41
C ALA A 22 4.43 13.94 17.15
N LEU A 23 3.12 13.69 17.28
CA LEU A 23 2.20 14.57 17.99
C LEU A 23 2.45 14.57 19.51
N SER A 24 2.73 13.42 20.10
CA SER A 24 3.11 13.29 21.50
C SER A 24 4.41 14.04 21.80
N ALA A 25 5.39 13.96 20.89
CA ALA A 25 6.65 14.69 21.03
C ALA A 25 6.45 16.21 20.98
N LEU A 26 5.60 16.72 20.07
CA LEU A 26 5.27 18.16 20.00
C LEU A 26 4.53 18.69 21.24
N LYS A 27 3.80 17.82 21.95
CA LYS A 27 3.04 18.19 23.16
C LYS A 27 3.92 18.24 24.42
N GLN A 28 4.95 17.42 24.48
CA GLN A 28 5.72 17.18 25.72
C GLN A 28 7.11 17.78 25.70
N THR A 29 7.62 18.11 24.53
CA THR A 29 8.92 18.76 24.38
C THR A 29 8.75 20.25 24.05
N LYS A 30 9.84 21.00 24.09
CA LYS A 30 9.89 22.41 23.65
C LYS A 30 10.03 22.56 22.13
N ALA A 31 9.93 21.47 21.36
CA ALA A 31 10.08 21.50 19.91
C ALA A 31 8.95 22.27 19.22
N GLU A 32 9.31 23.19 18.35
CA GLU A 32 8.37 23.96 17.53
C GLU A 32 7.85 23.12 16.37
N GLU A 33 8.68 22.22 15.83
CA GLU A 33 8.35 21.34 14.71
C GLU A 33 8.94 19.94 14.89
N VAL A 34 8.29 18.95 14.25
CA VAL A 34 8.84 17.60 14.04
C VAL A 34 9.05 17.41 12.55
N TRP A 35 10.28 17.06 12.17
CA TRP A 35 10.68 16.79 10.80
C TRP A 35 10.82 15.29 10.61
N PHE A 36 9.97 14.71 9.78
CA PHE A 36 10.05 13.32 9.33
C PHE A 36 11.22 13.22 8.34
N VAL A 37 12.37 12.74 8.81
CA VAL A 37 13.54 12.50 7.97
C VAL A 37 13.33 11.17 7.25
N LEU A 38 12.97 11.26 5.97
CA LEU A 38 12.67 10.09 5.16
C LEU A 38 13.96 9.44 4.66
N ALA A 39 14.15 8.16 5.01
CA ALA A 39 15.32 7.41 4.57
C ALA A 39 15.40 7.32 3.04
N ALA A 40 16.58 7.63 2.48
CA ALA A 40 16.82 7.60 1.03
C ALA A 40 16.53 6.21 0.43
N LEU A 41 17.10 5.17 1.03
CA LEU A 41 16.73 3.78 0.79
C LEU A 41 15.83 3.27 1.91
N SER A 42 14.82 2.48 1.55
CA SER A 42 14.23 1.59 2.55
C SER A 42 15.29 0.54 2.88
N PRO A 43 15.74 0.44 4.14
CA PRO A 43 16.74 -0.55 4.50
C PRO A 43 16.20 -1.96 4.18
N PHE A 44 16.98 -2.72 3.40
CA PHE A 44 16.85 -4.17 3.19
C PHE A 44 15.61 -4.69 2.44
N LYS A 45 15.06 -3.98 1.45
CA LYS A 45 13.91 -4.45 0.66
C LYS A 45 14.07 -4.17 -0.84
N GLU A 46 14.10 -5.19 -1.68
CA GLU A 46 14.13 -5.07 -3.14
C GLU A 46 12.81 -4.50 -3.71
N ASP A 47 11.68 -4.81 -3.07
CA ASP A 47 10.32 -4.41 -3.51
C ASP A 47 9.76 -3.17 -2.78
N ALA A 48 10.61 -2.35 -2.15
CA ALA A 48 10.12 -1.14 -1.49
C ALA A 48 9.63 -0.10 -2.52
N PRO A 49 8.56 0.66 -2.23
CA PRO A 49 8.15 1.76 -3.08
C PRO A 49 9.27 2.78 -3.26
N PRO A 50 9.32 3.43 -4.44
CA PRO A 50 10.23 4.55 -4.68
C PRO A 50 10.15 5.60 -3.59
N PHE A 51 11.24 6.34 -3.39
CA PHE A 51 11.30 7.40 -2.39
C PHE A 51 10.13 8.38 -2.55
N GLU A 52 9.80 8.76 -3.78
CA GLU A 52 8.75 9.71 -4.14
C GLU A 52 7.37 9.21 -3.69
N ALA A 53 7.12 7.91 -3.79
CA ALA A 53 5.88 7.29 -3.31
C ALA A 53 5.80 7.35 -1.78
N ARG A 54 6.89 7.01 -1.07
CA ARG A 54 6.97 7.12 0.40
C ARG A 54 6.83 8.56 0.87
N ALA A 55 7.53 9.49 0.23
CA ALA A 55 7.43 10.93 0.47
C ALA A 55 6.00 11.45 0.27
N SER A 56 5.32 11.00 -0.79
CA SER A 56 3.92 11.35 -1.04
C SER A 56 3.00 10.84 0.06
N MET A 57 3.18 9.60 0.53
CA MET A 57 2.41 9.06 1.66
C MET A 57 2.69 9.83 2.95
N VAL A 58 3.95 10.19 3.25
CA VAL A 58 4.28 11.05 4.41
C VAL A 58 3.59 12.41 4.29
N LYS A 59 3.68 13.08 3.13
CA LYS A 59 2.99 14.36 2.88
C LYS A 59 1.49 14.24 3.09
N LEU A 60 0.84 13.19 2.58
CA LEU A 60 -0.59 12.95 2.76
C LEU A 60 -0.98 12.82 4.24
N MET A 61 -0.16 12.11 5.04
CA MET A 61 -0.40 11.97 6.48
C MET A 61 -0.26 13.29 7.23
N ILE A 62 0.81 14.04 6.96
CA ILE A 62 1.18 15.21 7.76
C ILE A 62 0.52 16.51 7.29
N ASN A 63 -0.09 16.55 6.11
CA ASN A 63 -0.68 17.76 5.52
C ASN A 63 -1.63 18.55 6.46
N PRO A 64 -2.48 17.92 7.29
CA PRO A 64 -3.31 18.65 8.25
C PRO A 64 -2.53 19.35 9.39
N TYR A 65 -1.27 19.00 9.60
CA TYR A 65 -0.49 19.39 10.78
C TYR A 65 0.65 20.35 10.41
N LYS A 66 0.44 21.66 10.59
CA LYS A 66 1.40 22.71 10.20
C LYS A 66 2.81 22.55 10.79
N ARG A 67 2.92 21.96 11.99
CA ARG A 67 4.17 21.74 12.74
C ARG A 67 4.87 20.42 12.39
N LEU A 68 4.29 19.60 11.53
CA LEU A 68 4.91 18.38 11.01
C LEU A 68 5.43 18.65 9.60
N LYS A 69 6.72 18.38 9.35
CA LYS A 69 7.37 18.61 8.06
C LYS A 69 7.96 17.32 7.52
N LEU A 70 8.00 17.17 6.21
CA LEU A 70 8.82 16.15 5.55
C LEU A 70 10.21 16.74 5.33
N CYS A 71 11.25 16.00 5.72
CA CYS A 71 12.64 16.30 5.42
C CYS A 71 13.18 15.25 4.43
N THR A 72 13.60 15.70 3.24
CA THR A 72 14.14 14.83 2.17
C THR A 72 15.66 14.91 2.03
N ILE A 73 16.36 15.47 3.03
CA ILE A 73 17.79 15.77 2.93
C ILE A 73 18.63 14.53 2.58
N GLU A 74 18.23 13.35 3.05
CA GLU A 74 18.96 12.10 2.79
C GLU A 74 19.02 11.72 1.30
N GLN A 75 18.12 12.24 0.44
CA GLN A 75 18.26 12.06 -1.02
C GLN A 75 19.54 12.69 -1.59
N THR A 76 20.09 13.69 -0.90
CA THR A 76 21.29 14.43 -1.34
C THR A 76 22.58 13.89 -0.73
N LEU A 77 22.48 12.90 0.16
CA LEU A 77 23.60 12.35 0.90
C LEU A 77 24.09 11.04 0.28
N PRO A 78 25.34 10.62 0.53
CA PRO A 78 25.79 9.27 0.21
C PRO A 78 24.85 8.22 0.79
N ILE A 79 24.73 7.10 0.08
CA ILE A 79 23.89 5.97 0.44
C ILE A 79 24.79 4.82 0.92
N PRO A 80 24.52 4.17 2.07
CA PRO A 80 23.44 4.49 3.00
C PRO A 80 23.68 5.81 3.74
N SER A 81 22.61 6.57 3.98
CA SER A 81 22.66 7.81 4.75
C SER A 81 22.68 7.49 6.24
N TYR A 82 23.70 7.95 6.95
CA TYR A 82 23.82 7.77 8.39
C TYR A 82 23.34 9.01 9.15
N SER A 83 22.74 8.83 10.33
CA SER A 83 22.20 9.93 11.14
C SER A 83 23.23 11.04 11.43
N ILE A 84 24.52 10.71 11.57
CA ILE A 84 25.60 11.69 11.73
C ILE A 84 25.80 12.57 10.48
N ASP A 85 25.71 11.99 9.30
CA ASP A 85 25.84 12.70 8.03
C ASP A 85 24.60 13.59 7.81
N THR A 86 23.42 13.07 8.17
CA THR A 86 22.15 13.81 8.16
C THR A 86 22.17 15.03 9.07
N ILE A 87 22.57 14.90 10.35
CA ILE A 87 22.60 16.05 11.26
C ILE A 87 23.67 17.07 10.84
N THR A 88 24.81 16.62 10.33
CA THR A 88 25.87 17.51 9.85
C THR A 88 25.37 18.38 8.70
N ALA A 89 24.68 17.78 7.73
CA ALA A 89 24.09 18.51 6.62
C ALA A 89 22.98 19.47 7.08
N LEU A 90 22.11 19.03 8.00
CA LEU A 90 21.03 19.87 8.54
C LEU A 90 21.56 21.08 9.31
N LYS A 91 22.55 20.91 10.19
CA LYS A 91 23.16 22.04 10.92
C LYS A 91 23.86 23.02 10.00
N LYS A 92 24.46 22.55 8.90
CA LYS A 92 25.05 23.42 7.87
C LYS A 92 23.97 24.24 7.15
N GLN A 93 22.82 23.64 6.84
CA GLN A 93 21.71 24.32 6.15
C GLN A 93 20.89 25.23 7.08
N HIS A 94 20.84 24.92 8.37
CA HIS A 94 20.02 25.58 9.38
C HIS A 94 20.83 25.88 10.66
N PRO A 95 21.83 26.77 10.60
CA PRO A 95 22.69 27.09 11.75
C PRO A 95 21.94 27.74 12.93
N GLU A 96 20.76 28.32 12.69
CA GLU A 96 19.89 28.94 13.69
C GLU A 96 19.00 27.95 14.47
N VAL A 97 19.00 26.67 14.06
CA VAL A 97 18.16 25.61 14.60
C VAL A 97 18.94 24.70 15.54
N SER A 98 18.34 24.42 16.70
CA SER A 98 18.77 23.37 17.61
C SER A 98 17.98 22.10 17.31
N PHE A 99 18.67 21.05 16.89
CA PHE A 99 18.06 19.76 16.59
C PHE A 99 18.16 18.78 17.75
N SER A 100 17.08 18.04 17.96
CA SER A 100 17.00 16.84 18.80
C SER A 100 16.55 15.66 17.93
N TRP A 101 16.86 14.43 18.33
CA TRP A 101 16.53 13.23 17.57
C TRP A 101 15.53 12.35 18.33
N LEU A 102 14.37 12.12 17.74
CA LEU A 102 13.31 11.28 18.28
C LEU A 102 13.51 9.83 17.82
N ILE A 103 13.64 8.91 18.77
CA ILE A 103 13.77 7.47 18.53
C ILE A 103 12.73 6.70 19.34
N GLY A 104 12.41 5.48 18.91
CA GLY A 104 11.69 4.51 19.77
C GLY A 104 12.63 3.81 20.74
N SER A 105 12.12 3.35 21.88
CA SER A 105 12.92 2.62 22.88
C SER A 105 13.52 1.32 22.34
N ASP A 106 12.95 0.76 21.27
CA ASP A 106 13.47 -0.40 20.54
C ASP A 106 14.82 -0.14 19.86
N GLN A 107 15.18 1.12 19.58
CA GLN A 107 16.47 1.47 18.96
C GLN A 107 17.62 1.63 19.95
N ILE A 108 17.32 1.70 21.26
CA ILE A 108 18.33 1.98 22.30
C ILE A 108 19.47 0.95 22.33
N PRO A 109 19.22 -0.37 22.25
CA PRO A 109 20.31 -1.36 22.28
C PRO A 109 21.31 -1.22 21.14
N ASP A 110 20.86 -0.74 19.98
CA ASP A 110 21.69 -0.56 18.79
C ASP A 110 22.20 0.87 18.63
N LEU A 111 21.72 1.83 19.42
CA LEU A 111 22.10 3.23 19.33
C LEU A 111 23.63 3.45 19.47
N PRO A 112 24.35 2.79 20.41
CA PRO A 112 25.81 2.88 20.47
C PRO A 112 26.55 2.32 19.24
N LYS A 113 25.88 1.54 18.40
CA LYS A 113 26.45 1.00 17.15
C LYS A 113 26.26 1.95 15.96
N TRP A 114 25.55 3.07 16.14
CA TRP A 114 25.37 4.04 15.06
C TRP A 114 26.72 4.67 14.71
N LYS A 115 26.94 4.90 13.41
CA LYS A 115 28.18 5.50 12.90
C LYS A 115 28.45 6.83 13.61
N ASN A 116 29.64 6.93 14.21
CA ASN A 116 30.10 8.09 14.98
C ASN A 116 29.11 8.51 16.10
N TYR A 117 28.63 7.54 16.87
CA TYR A 117 27.65 7.74 17.94
C TYR A 117 28.08 8.82 18.97
N GLU A 118 29.34 8.85 19.40
CA GLU A 118 29.83 9.83 20.36
C GLU A 118 29.70 11.26 19.82
N ALA A 119 30.14 11.48 18.57
CA ALA A 119 29.98 12.77 17.90
C ALA A 119 28.50 13.12 17.68
N LEU A 120 27.65 12.12 17.41
CA LEU A 120 26.21 12.34 17.29
C LEU A 120 25.59 12.83 18.61
N CYS A 121 25.98 12.25 19.75
CA CYS A 121 25.56 12.68 21.09
C CYS A 121 25.99 14.11 21.44
N GLU A 122 27.14 14.57 20.92
CA GLU A 122 27.56 15.97 21.06
C GLU A 122 26.72 16.93 20.19
N MET A 123 26.19 16.42 19.08
CA MET A 123 25.44 17.23 18.11
C MET A 123 23.94 17.32 18.39
N VAL A 124 23.31 16.30 18.98
CA VAL A 124 21.88 16.27 19.24
C VAL A 124 21.55 15.73 20.63
N LYS A 125 20.39 16.12 21.14
CA LYS A 125 19.77 15.42 22.27
C LYS A 125 18.85 14.33 21.73
N PHE A 126 18.94 13.14 22.29
CA PHE A 126 17.97 12.08 22.01
C PHE A 126 16.72 12.23 22.89
N VAL A 127 15.56 12.05 22.27
CA VAL A 127 14.26 11.95 22.91
C VAL A 127 13.70 10.56 22.59
N VAL A 128 13.24 9.84 23.60
CA VAL A 128 12.81 8.44 23.49
C VAL A 128 11.29 8.34 23.60
N TYR A 129 10.67 7.62 22.68
CA TYR A 129 9.30 7.17 22.77
C TYR A 129 9.23 5.70 23.26
N PRO A 130 8.57 5.40 24.38
CA PRO A 130 8.53 4.05 24.93
C PRO A 130 7.67 3.12 24.07
N ARG A 131 8.18 1.91 23.82
CA ARG A 131 7.44 0.80 23.23
C ARG A 131 7.21 -0.29 24.27
N PRO A 132 5.99 -0.88 24.36
CA PRO A 132 5.58 -1.72 25.48
C PRO A 132 6.46 -2.97 25.65
N SER A 133 7.02 -3.50 24.57
CA SER A 133 7.87 -4.70 24.60
C SER A 133 9.34 -4.43 24.95
N HIS A 134 9.72 -3.18 25.26
CA HIS A 134 11.11 -2.73 25.31
C HIS A 134 11.35 -1.77 26.48
N THR A 135 11.68 -2.31 27.65
CA THR A 135 12.12 -1.54 28.83
C THR A 135 13.64 -1.59 28.95
N TYR A 136 14.30 -0.46 28.73
CA TYR A 136 15.76 -0.32 28.83
C TYR A 136 16.11 0.83 29.77
N HIS A 137 17.18 0.69 30.55
CA HIS A 137 17.70 1.79 31.35
C HIS A 137 18.49 2.76 30.45
N HIS A 138 18.13 4.04 30.44
CA HIS A 138 18.83 5.11 29.73
C HIS A 138 18.67 6.46 30.43
N ALA A 139 19.53 7.41 30.09
CA ALA A 139 19.50 8.78 30.63
C ALA A 139 18.77 9.80 29.72
N PHE A 140 18.28 9.36 28.55
CA PHE A 140 17.61 10.24 27.60
C PHE A 140 16.23 10.70 28.10
N GLU A 141 15.80 11.88 27.63
CA GLU A 141 14.45 12.41 27.87
C GLU A 141 13.42 11.45 27.26
N GLU A 142 12.47 10.97 28.07
CA GLU A 142 11.41 10.07 27.61
C GLU A 142 10.08 10.83 27.52
N ILE A 143 9.39 10.68 26.38
CA ILE A 143 8.02 11.21 26.19
C ILE A 143 7.00 10.10 26.43
N LYS A 144 5.86 10.44 27.04
CA LYS A 144 4.78 9.47 27.25
C LYS A 144 3.90 9.39 26.01
N GLY A 145 3.36 8.23 25.70
CA GLY A 145 2.42 8.10 24.59
C GLY A 145 1.67 6.79 24.62
N LEU A 146 0.62 6.71 23.80
CA LEU A 146 -0.13 5.48 23.64
C LEU A 146 0.72 4.43 22.92
N THR A 147 0.70 3.22 23.43
CA THR A 147 1.37 2.13 22.75
C THR A 147 0.48 1.66 21.60
N TYR A 148 1.03 1.67 20.38
CA TYR A 148 0.34 1.17 19.20
C TYR A 148 0.92 -0.16 18.78
N ASP A 149 0.07 -1.18 18.74
CA ASP A 149 0.39 -2.46 18.14
C ASP A 149 0.13 -2.41 16.62
N ILE A 150 0.88 -1.56 15.93
CA ILE A 150 0.79 -1.38 14.48
C ILE A 150 2.18 -1.38 13.89
N SER A 151 2.39 -2.23 12.88
CA SER A 151 3.59 -2.19 12.06
C SER A 151 3.27 -1.80 10.62
N SER A 152 4.21 -1.14 9.95
CA SER A 152 4.10 -0.91 8.50
C SER A 152 4.05 -2.24 7.74
N THR A 153 4.63 -3.32 8.28
CA THR A 153 4.54 -4.68 7.74
C THR A 153 3.10 -5.18 7.70
N ASP A 154 2.29 -4.91 8.73
CA ASP A 154 0.89 -5.33 8.72
C ASP A 154 0.07 -4.59 7.67
N ILE A 155 0.37 -3.32 7.44
CA ILE A 155 -0.29 -2.53 6.40
C ILE A 155 0.12 -3.03 5.00
N ARG A 156 1.41 -3.30 4.76
CA ARG A 156 1.89 -3.88 3.48
C ARG A 156 1.26 -5.23 3.18
N ASN A 157 0.95 -6.02 4.21
CA ASN A 157 0.28 -7.32 4.06
C ASN A 157 -1.25 -7.22 4.13
N GLY A 158 -1.83 -6.02 4.22
CA GLY A 158 -3.29 -5.83 4.31
C GLY A 158 -3.94 -6.43 5.57
N ARG A 159 -3.15 -6.68 6.62
CA ARG A 159 -3.59 -7.15 7.95
C ARG A 159 -4.04 -5.99 8.84
N SER A 160 -3.54 -4.78 8.57
CA SER A 160 -3.97 -3.53 9.20
C SER A 160 -4.29 -2.49 8.13
N LEU A 161 -5.26 -1.64 8.41
CA LEU A 161 -5.61 -0.47 7.60
C LEU A 161 -5.34 0.83 8.36
N ASP A 162 -4.52 0.76 9.42
CA ASP A 162 -4.35 1.85 10.38
C ASP A 162 -3.41 2.96 9.90
N THR A 163 -3.81 3.58 8.80
CA THR A 163 -3.20 4.76 8.18
C THR A 163 -4.31 5.66 7.64
N SER A 164 -3.96 6.77 6.99
CA SER A 164 -4.98 7.68 6.46
C SER A 164 -5.75 7.04 5.27
N PRO A 165 -7.06 7.29 5.13
CA PRO A 165 -7.84 6.89 3.97
C PRO A 165 -7.22 7.29 2.62
N LYS A 166 -6.57 8.47 2.57
CA LYS A 166 -5.88 8.96 1.37
C LYS A 166 -4.68 8.10 1.01
N ILE A 167 -3.95 7.60 2.01
CA ILE A 167 -2.82 6.70 1.79
C ILE A 167 -3.30 5.33 1.32
N LEU A 168 -4.36 4.77 1.92
CA LEU A 168 -4.94 3.49 1.47
C LEU A 168 -5.41 3.58 0.01
N ASN A 169 -6.03 4.69 -0.37
CA ASN A 169 -6.43 4.93 -1.76
C ASN A 169 -5.22 5.06 -2.69
N ALA A 170 -4.23 5.86 -2.33
CA ALA A 170 -2.99 6.02 -3.11
C ALA A 170 -2.24 4.68 -3.27
N MET A 171 -2.23 3.82 -2.24
CA MET A 171 -1.65 2.49 -2.33
C MET A 171 -2.32 1.66 -3.43
N MET A 172 -3.66 1.69 -3.51
CA MET A 172 -4.37 0.95 -4.55
C MET A 172 -4.17 1.56 -5.94
N GLU A 173 -4.32 2.88 -6.07
CA GLU A 173 -4.26 3.57 -7.38
C GLU A 173 -2.88 3.50 -8.03
N HIS A 174 -1.82 3.44 -7.23
CA HIS A 174 -0.45 3.32 -7.71
C HIS A 174 0.11 1.89 -7.58
N GLY A 175 -0.74 0.89 -7.26
CA GLY A 175 -0.32 -0.51 -7.14
C GLY A 175 0.70 -0.78 -6.03
N LEU A 176 0.85 0.11 -5.05
CA LEU A 176 1.81 -0.04 -3.95
C LEU A 176 1.36 -1.17 -3.04
N TYR A 177 2.26 -2.13 -2.81
CA TYR A 177 2.05 -3.33 -1.99
C TYR A 177 0.90 -4.23 -2.47
N LEU A 178 0.31 -3.95 -3.62
CA LEU A 178 -0.91 -4.64 -4.07
C LEU A 178 -0.69 -6.15 -4.23
N LYS A 179 0.51 -6.56 -4.65
CA LYS A 179 0.93 -7.95 -4.70
C LYS A 179 0.89 -8.63 -3.32
N LEU A 180 1.49 -8.01 -2.30
CA LEU A 180 1.52 -8.53 -0.92
C LEU A 180 0.12 -8.59 -0.31
N ILE A 181 -0.69 -7.54 -0.50
CA ILE A 181 -2.07 -7.48 -0.03
C ILE A 181 -2.94 -8.54 -0.71
N THR A 182 -2.72 -8.78 -2.00
CA THR A 182 -3.47 -9.80 -2.75
C THR A 182 -3.07 -11.19 -2.28
N GLN A 183 -1.77 -11.44 -2.12
CA GLN A 183 -1.25 -12.73 -1.65
C GLN A 183 -1.78 -13.09 -0.27
N SER A 184 -1.94 -12.12 0.65
CA SER A 184 -2.45 -12.38 2.00
C SER A 184 -3.95 -12.71 2.07
N LYS A 185 -4.68 -12.51 0.97
CA LYS A 185 -6.15 -12.68 0.91
C LYS A 185 -6.60 -13.99 0.30
N MET A 186 -5.69 -14.81 -0.21
CA MET A 186 -6.04 -16.01 -0.96
C MET A 186 -4.98 -17.09 -0.89
N SER A 187 -5.37 -18.32 -1.21
CA SER A 187 -4.47 -19.46 -1.33
C SER A 187 -3.38 -19.23 -2.38
N GLU A 188 -2.26 -19.95 -2.25
CA GLU A 188 -1.16 -19.89 -3.23
C GLU A 188 -1.64 -20.25 -4.66
N LYS A 189 -2.54 -21.23 -4.77
CA LYS A 189 -3.14 -21.63 -6.06
C LYS A 189 -3.91 -20.47 -6.69
N ARG A 190 -4.73 -19.78 -5.91
CA ARG A 190 -5.52 -18.63 -6.38
C ARG A 190 -4.64 -17.42 -6.69
N PHE A 191 -3.58 -17.22 -5.91
CA PHE A 191 -2.62 -16.16 -6.17
C PHE A 191 -1.88 -16.38 -7.49
N LYS A 192 -1.41 -17.60 -7.76
CA LYS A 192 -0.82 -17.98 -9.06
C LYS A 192 -1.78 -17.75 -10.23
N HIS A 193 -3.07 -18.09 -10.07
CA HIS A 193 -4.12 -17.74 -11.05
C HIS A 193 -4.19 -16.22 -11.28
N THR A 194 -4.31 -15.45 -10.20
CA THR A 194 -4.42 -13.99 -10.25
C THR A 194 -3.22 -13.33 -10.93
N LEU A 195 -2.00 -13.85 -10.72
CA LEU A 195 -0.81 -13.37 -11.40
C LEU A 195 -0.87 -13.61 -12.92
N ARG A 196 -1.28 -14.79 -13.38
CA ARG A 196 -1.42 -15.10 -14.82
C ARG A 196 -2.55 -14.31 -15.48
N VAL A 197 -3.66 -14.10 -14.77
CA VAL A 197 -4.72 -13.17 -15.21
C VAL A 197 -4.16 -11.76 -15.36
N THR A 198 -3.39 -11.29 -14.39
CA THR A 198 -2.80 -9.94 -14.42
C THR A 198 -1.79 -9.79 -15.56
N GLU A 199 -0.95 -10.78 -15.78
CA GLU A 199 0.01 -10.81 -16.89
C GLU A 199 -0.70 -10.65 -18.25
N LEU A 200 -1.71 -11.48 -18.53
CA LEU A 200 -2.46 -11.40 -19.78
C LEU A 200 -3.30 -10.10 -19.86
N ALA A 201 -3.85 -9.63 -18.75
CA ALA A 201 -4.60 -8.38 -18.72
C ALA A 201 -3.71 -7.19 -19.09
N LEU A 202 -2.49 -7.12 -18.57
CA LEU A 202 -1.51 -6.08 -18.91
C LEU A 202 -1.01 -6.20 -20.35
N GLU A 203 -0.81 -7.43 -20.85
CA GLU A 203 -0.48 -7.67 -22.25
C GLU A 203 -1.55 -7.08 -23.20
N LEU A 204 -2.83 -7.31 -22.90
CA LEU A 204 -3.95 -6.74 -23.66
C LEU A 204 -4.07 -5.23 -23.47
N ALA A 205 -3.88 -4.72 -22.25
CA ALA A 205 -3.93 -3.29 -21.95
C ALA A 205 -2.88 -2.51 -22.76
N LYS A 206 -1.64 -3.00 -22.77
CA LYS A 206 -0.55 -2.43 -23.55
C LYS A 206 -0.85 -2.44 -25.05
N HIS A 207 -1.39 -3.54 -25.56
CA HIS A 207 -1.73 -3.66 -26.98
C HIS A 207 -2.84 -2.70 -27.42
N HIS A 208 -3.80 -2.41 -26.54
CA HIS A 208 -4.95 -1.54 -26.82
C HIS A 208 -4.77 -0.11 -26.28
N HIS A 209 -3.59 0.24 -25.76
CA HIS A 209 -3.29 1.54 -25.15
C HIS A 209 -4.26 1.94 -24.01
N ILE A 210 -4.63 0.96 -23.18
CA ILE A 210 -5.49 1.16 -22.00
C ILE A 210 -4.60 1.38 -20.77
N ASP A 211 -5.06 2.22 -19.86
CA ASP A 211 -4.38 2.53 -18.60
C ASP A 211 -4.02 1.26 -17.79
N GLU A 212 -2.72 0.94 -17.80
CA GLU A 212 -2.15 -0.25 -17.17
C GLU A 212 -2.33 -0.25 -15.65
N ASN A 213 -2.34 0.91 -14.98
CA ASN A 213 -2.53 0.98 -13.52
C ASN A 213 -3.95 0.55 -13.13
N ARG A 214 -4.95 0.99 -13.89
CA ARG A 214 -6.35 0.59 -13.68
C ARG A 214 -6.56 -0.89 -13.94
N VAL A 215 -5.93 -1.42 -14.99
CA VAL A 215 -6.02 -2.84 -15.33
C VAL A 215 -5.31 -3.69 -14.28
N TYR A 216 -4.11 -3.30 -13.86
CA TYR A 216 -3.35 -3.95 -12.78
C TYR A 216 -4.17 -4.01 -11.49
N LEU A 217 -4.78 -2.90 -11.09
CA LEU A 217 -5.64 -2.86 -9.91
C LEU A 217 -6.85 -3.81 -10.05
N ALA A 218 -7.55 -3.73 -11.18
CA ALA A 218 -8.73 -4.56 -11.41
C ALA A 218 -8.38 -6.06 -11.41
N SER A 219 -7.30 -6.45 -12.08
CA SER A 219 -6.88 -7.85 -12.22
C SER A 219 -6.27 -8.42 -10.95
N MET A 220 -5.56 -7.65 -10.13
CA MET A 220 -5.04 -8.15 -8.86
C MET A 220 -6.13 -8.33 -7.80
N VAL A 221 -7.22 -7.55 -7.88
CA VAL A 221 -8.27 -7.52 -6.84
C VAL A 221 -9.48 -8.41 -7.15
N HIS A 222 -9.72 -8.77 -8.41
CA HIS A 222 -11.00 -9.36 -8.85
C HIS A 222 -11.48 -10.57 -8.04
N ASP A 223 -10.55 -11.38 -7.52
CA ASP A 223 -10.78 -12.63 -6.80
C ASP A 223 -10.50 -12.54 -5.27
N TRP A 224 -10.30 -11.35 -4.70
CA TRP A 224 -10.02 -11.17 -3.25
C TRP A 224 -11.01 -11.86 -2.30
N CYS A 225 -12.28 -11.96 -2.70
CA CYS A 225 -13.34 -12.57 -1.89
C CYS A 225 -13.75 -13.95 -2.41
N LYS A 226 -12.97 -14.56 -3.31
CA LYS A 226 -13.36 -15.80 -3.99
C LYS A 226 -13.41 -17.03 -3.08
N GLU A 227 -12.58 -17.02 -2.04
CA GLU A 227 -12.44 -18.12 -1.07
C GLU A 227 -13.16 -17.81 0.25
N TRP A 228 -13.98 -16.76 0.30
CA TRP A 228 -14.86 -16.51 1.45
C TRP A 228 -15.98 -17.55 1.52
N ASP A 229 -16.45 -17.81 2.74
CA ASP A 229 -17.59 -18.68 2.95
C ASP A 229 -18.85 -18.09 2.30
N LYS A 230 -19.70 -18.98 1.78
CA LYS A 230 -20.96 -18.59 1.11
C LYS A 230 -21.83 -17.68 2.00
N LYS A 231 -21.89 -17.97 3.30
CA LYS A 231 -22.65 -17.19 4.28
C LYS A 231 -22.13 -15.76 4.39
N ASP A 232 -20.80 -15.58 4.40
CA ASP A 232 -20.18 -14.25 4.48
C ASP A 232 -20.40 -13.46 3.20
N LEU A 233 -20.33 -14.11 2.03
CA LEU A 233 -20.69 -13.51 0.76
C LEU A 233 -22.16 -13.06 0.74
N GLU A 234 -23.09 -13.89 1.22
CA GLU A 234 -24.51 -13.53 1.31
C GLU A 234 -24.77 -12.35 2.27
N ILE A 235 -24.07 -12.31 3.41
CA ILE A 235 -24.11 -11.19 4.35
C ILE A 235 -23.62 -9.92 3.66
N GLU A 236 -22.50 -9.97 2.95
CA GLU A 236 -21.97 -8.81 2.24
C GLU A 236 -22.90 -8.38 1.10
N MET A 237 -23.52 -9.31 0.37
CA MET A 237 -24.51 -8.97 -0.65
C MET A 237 -25.69 -8.21 -0.05
N LYS A 238 -26.25 -8.66 1.09
CA LYS A 238 -27.32 -7.96 1.81
C LYS A 238 -26.93 -6.54 2.20
N LYS A 239 -25.68 -6.33 2.64
CA LYS A 239 -25.16 -5.00 3.00
C LYS A 239 -24.97 -4.08 1.79
N ILE A 240 -24.63 -4.63 0.61
CA ILE A 240 -24.46 -3.85 -0.62
C ILE A 240 -25.82 -3.51 -1.23
N ASN A 241 -26.61 -4.55 -1.53
CA ASN A 241 -27.97 -4.48 -2.06
C ASN A 241 -28.62 -5.87 -1.94
N PRO A 242 -29.69 -6.05 -1.14
CA PRO A 242 -30.38 -7.32 -0.98
C PRO A 242 -30.82 -8.00 -2.29
N ASP A 243 -31.09 -7.24 -3.36
CA ASP A 243 -31.46 -7.79 -4.67
C ASP A 243 -30.34 -8.61 -5.31
N LEU A 244 -29.07 -8.41 -4.92
CA LEU A 244 -27.95 -9.20 -5.40
C LEU A 244 -28.09 -10.69 -5.04
N LEU A 245 -28.86 -11.04 -4.00
CA LEU A 245 -29.14 -12.43 -3.63
C LEU A 245 -29.98 -13.18 -4.67
N LYS A 246 -30.61 -12.47 -5.61
CA LYS A 246 -31.34 -13.07 -6.74
C LYS A 246 -30.38 -13.57 -7.83
N LEU A 247 -29.11 -13.16 -7.79
CA LEU A 247 -28.08 -13.57 -8.75
C LEU A 247 -27.50 -14.94 -8.40
N HIS A 248 -26.86 -15.60 -9.36
CA HIS A 248 -26.15 -16.84 -9.10
C HIS A 248 -24.97 -16.61 -8.11
N PRO A 249 -24.80 -17.43 -7.04
CA PRO A 249 -23.80 -17.22 -6.00
C PRO A 249 -22.36 -17.08 -6.48
N ALA A 250 -22.01 -17.72 -7.60
CA ALA A 250 -20.69 -17.60 -8.22
C ALA A 250 -20.33 -16.16 -8.66
N LEU A 251 -21.29 -15.22 -8.69
CA LEU A 251 -21.07 -13.82 -9.00
C LEU A 251 -20.75 -12.97 -7.76
N TYR A 252 -21.09 -13.44 -6.57
CA TYR A 252 -21.06 -12.62 -5.35
C TYR A 252 -19.66 -12.11 -5.02
N HIS A 253 -18.62 -12.90 -5.27
CA HIS A 253 -17.26 -12.52 -4.90
C HIS A 253 -16.76 -11.29 -5.65
N GLY A 254 -17.18 -11.08 -6.90
CA GLY A 254 -16.85 -9.86 -7.66
C GLY A 254 -17.49 -8.61 -7.03
N PHE A 255 -18.74 -8.72 -6.57
CA PHE A 255 -19.39 -7.62 -5.84
C PHE A 255 -18.75 -7.37 -4.48
N ALA A 256 -18.41 -8.43 -3.75
CA ALA A 256 -17.73 -8.34 -2.46
C ALA A 256 -16.33 -7.71 -2.60
N ALA A 257 -15.53 -8.14 -3.58
CA ALA A 257 -14.21 -7.58 -3.84
C ALA A 257 -14.28 -6.08 -4.17
N ALA A 258 -15.21 -5.66 -5.03
CA ALA A 258 -15.44 -4.24 -5.33
C ALA A 258 -15.93 -3.46 -4.09
N SER A 259 -16.75 -4.07 -3.24
CA SER A 259 -17.21 -3.46 -1.97
C SER A 259 -16.04 -3.26 -1.01
N VAL A 260 -15.20 -4.27 -0.82
CA VAL A 260 -13.99 -4.20 0.02
C VAL A 260 -13.07 -3.09 -0.47
N LEU A 261 -12.78 -3.06 -1.78
CA LEU A 261 -11.90 -2.05 -2.38
C LEU A 261 -12.45 -0.63 -2.19
N SER A 262 -13.76 -0.44 -2.33
CA SER A 262 -14.38 0.88 -2.19
C SER A 262 -14.55 1.33 -0.73
N LYS A 263 -14.95 0.43 0.17
CA LYS A 263 -15.23 0.74 1.59
C LYS A 263 -13.97 0.83 2.44
N HIS A 264 -13.02 -0.08 2.23
CA HIS A 264 -11.85 -0.21 3.10
C HIS A 264 -10.60 0.47 2.52
N TYR A 265 -10.47 0.49 1.19
CA TYR A 265 -9.34 1.14 0.51
C TYR A 265 -9.74 2.43 -0.21
N TYR A 266 -10.98 2.89 -0.04
CA TYR A 266 -11.47 4.19 -0.49
C TYR A 266 -11.36 4.42 -2.01
N VAL A 267 -11.21 3.38 -2.83
CA VAL A 267 -11.17 3.50 -4.28
C VAL A 267 -12.55 3.91 -4.82
N ARG A 268 -12.55 4.93 -5.69
CA ARG A 268 -13.77 5.51 -6.28
C ARG A 268 -13.86 5.38 -7.80
N ASP A 269 -12.85 4.81 -8.45
CA ASP A 269 -12.88 4.60 -9.90
C ASP A 269 -14.00 3.62 -10.30
N LYS A 270 -15.06 4.17 -10.90
CA LYS A 270 -16.24 3.40 -11.29
C LYS A 270 -15.92 2.37 -12.38
N GLN A 271 -14.96 2.63 -13.27
CA GLN A 271 -14.61 1.70 -14.34
C GLN A 271 -13.93 0.46 -13.77
N VAL A 272 -12.98 0.65 -12.84
CA VAL A 272 -12.32 -0.44 -12.11
C VAL A 272 -13.33 -1.24 -11.29
N LEU A 273 -14.15 -0.56 -10.47
CA LEU A 273 -15.12 -1.23 -9.62
C LEU A 273 -16.17 -2.03 -10.41
N ASN A 274 -16.63 -1.50 -11.55
CA ASN A 274 -17.59 -2.20 -12.41
C ASN A 274 -16.94 -3.36 -13.19
N ALA A 275 -15.68 -3.23 -13.61
CA ALA A 275 -14.92 -4.34 -14.18
C ALA A 275 -14.85 -5.51 -13.20
N ILE A 276 -14.49 -5.24 -11.93
CA ILE A 276 -14.43 -6.25 -10.87
C ILE A 276 -15.81 -6.88 -10.61
N ARG A 277 -16.89 -6.10 -10.47
CA ARG A 277 -18.25 -6.64 -10.29
C ARG A 277 -18.68 -7.57 -11.43
N GLY A 278 -18.32 -7.20 -12.66
CA GLY A 278 -18.76 -7.87 -13.87
C GLY A 278 -17.84 -8.98 -14.39
N HIS A 279 -16.69 -9.24 -13.78
CA HIS A 279 -15.64 -10.09 -14.37
C HIS A 279 -16.06 -11.55 -14.57
N VAL A 280 -17.01 -12.07 -13.79
CA VAL A 280 -17.46 -13.47 -13.94
C VAL A 280 -18.47 -13.64 -15.07
N SER A 281 -19.36 -12.65 -15.24
CA SER A 281 -20.48 -12.66 -16.19
C SER A 281 -20.15 -11.98 -17.52
N GLY A 282 -19.09 -11.17 -17.55
CA GLY A 282 -18.80 -10.28 -18.67
C GLY A 282 -19.88 -9.22 -18.82
N ALA A 283 -20.39 -8.70 -17.71
CA ALA A 283 -21.41 -7.64 -17.72
C ALA A 283 -20.82 -6.25 -17.99
N SER A 284 -19.56 -6.02 -17.63
CA SER A 284 -18.88 -4.75 -17.93
C SER A 284 -18.38 -4.74 -19.37
N THR A 285 -18.80 -3.73 -20.14
CA THR A 285 -18.39 -3.50 -21.53
C THR A 285 -17.38 -2.37 -21.69
N SER A 286 -16.86 -1.82 -20.58
CA SER A 286 -15.69 -0.93 -20.62
C SER A 286 -14.46 -1.72 -21.07
N ASP A 287 -13.44 -1.05 -21.60
CA ASP A 287 -12.23 -1.71 -22.07
C ASP A 287 -11.54 -2.49 -20.94
N ILE A 288 -11.47 -1.93 -19.73
CA ILE A 288 -10.95 -2.60 -18.53
C ILE A 288 -11.80 -3.85 -18.21
N GLY A 289 -13.13 -3.75 -18.29
CA GLY A 289 -14.04 -4.87 -18.02
C GLY A 289 -13.90 -6.00 -19.04
N MET A 290 -13.77 -5.66 -20.32
CA MET A 290 -13.54 -6.62 -21.40
C MET A 290 -12.18 -7.30 -21.24
N ILE A 291 -11.12 -6.53 -21.00
CA ILE A 291 -9.76 -7.06 -20.75
C ILE A 291 -9.77 -8.01 -19.56
N LEU A 292 -10.33 -7.60 -18.42
CA LEU A 292 -10.37 -8.44 -17.21
C LEU A 292 -11.14 -9.73 -17.44
N TYR A 293 -12.29 -9.67 -18.13
CA TYR A 293 -13.07 -10.85 -18.46
C TYR A 293 -12.31 -11.82 -19.38
N ILE A 294 -11.69 -11.29 -20.44
CA ILE A 294 -10.90 -12.09 -21.37
C ILE A 294 -9.73 -12.73 -20.62
N ALA A 295 -8.98 -11.94 -19.84
CA ALA A 295 -7.82 -12.42 -19.12
C ALA A 295 -8.18 -13.51 -18.11
N ASP A 296 -9.26 -13.35 -17.33
CA ASP A 296 -9.71 -14.39 -16.40
C ASP A 296 -10.07 -15.69 -17.13
N LYS A 297 -10.64 -15.63 -18.33
CA LYS A 297 -11.03 -16.81 -19.11
C LYS A 297 -9.93 -17.36 -20.00
N CYS A 298 -8.89 -16.60 -20.29
CA CYS A 298 -7.89 -16.99 -21.30
C CYS A 298 -6.46 -17.00 -20.74
N GLU A 299 -6.27 -16.86 -19.44
CA GLU A 299 -4.95 -16.98 -18.84
C GLU A 299 -4.31 -18.35 -19.16
N ARG A 300 -2.99 -18.38 -19.36
CA ARG A 300 -2.26 -19.53 -19.95
C ARG A 300 -2.08 -20.74 -19.02
N GLY A 301 -2.73 -20.74 -17.86
CA GLY A 301 -2.85 -21.89 -16.95
C GLY A 301 -4.20 -22.60 -17.01
N ARG A 302 -5.10 -22.22 -17.93
CA ARG A 302 -6.35 -22.94 -18.21
C ARG A 302 -6.08 -24.30 -18.86
N ASP A 303 -7.06 -25.19 -18.76
CA ASP A 303 -7.05 -26.57 -19.27
C ASP A 303 -7.43 -26.68 -20.76
N TYR A 304 -7.45 -25.56 -21.49
CA TYR A 304 -7.71 -25.49 -22.92
C TYR A 304 -6.82 -24.45 -23.60
N ASP A 305 -6.58 -24.64 -24.90
CA ASP A 305 -5.86 -23.66 -25.70
C ASP A 305 -6.71 -22.41 -25.91
N SER A 306 -6.29 -21.32 -25.28
CA SER A 306 -6.94 -20.02 -25.34
C SER A 306 -6.19 -19.02 -26.23
N GLU A 307 -5.06 -19.40 -26.83
CA GLU A 307 -4.24 -18.51 -27.65
C GLU A 307 -5.01 -17.96 -28.87
N PRO A 308 -5.87 -18.74 -29.58
CA PRO A 308 -6.71 -18.18 -30.65
C PRO A 308 -7.63 -17.03 -30.17
N LEU A 309 -8.13 -17.13 -28.93
CA LEU A 309 -8.97 -16.09 -28.32
C LEU A 309 -8.14 -14.86 -27.93
N ILE A 310 -6.92 -15.07 -27.42
CA ILE A 310 -5.99 -14.00 -27.09
C ILE A 310 -5.58 -13.23 -28.35
N VAL A 311 -5.19 -13.93 -29.42
CA VAL A 311 -4.82 -13.34 -30.71
C VAL A 311 -5.98 -12.53 -31.29
N LEU A 312 -7.20 -13.06 -31.26
CA LEU A 312 -8.40 -12.32 -31.67
C LEU A 312 -8.61 -11.08 -30.81
N SER A 313 -8.44 -11.21 -29.50
CA SER A 313 -8.61 -10.12 -28.53
C SER A 313 -7.59 -9.00 -28.72
N LYS A 314 -6.33 -9.32 -29.06
CA LYS A 314 -5.31 -8.35 -29.46
C LYS A 314 -5.74 -7.61 -30.74
N LYS A 315 -6.13 -8.34 -31.77
CA LYS A 315 -6.58 -7.72 -33.04
C LYS A 315 -7.81 -6.82 -32.88
N ASN A 316 -8.78 -7.24 -32.06
CA ASN A 316 -10.00 -6.48 -31.80
C ASN A 316 -10.61 -6.89 -30.44
N LEU A 317 -10.49 -6.01 -29.45
CA LEU A 317 -10.90 -6.26 -28.08
C LEU A 317 -12.37 -6.68 -27.97
N ARG A 318 -13.27 -5.99 -28.69
CA ARG A 318 -14.71 -6.24 -28.64
C ARG A 318 -15.07 -7.58 -29.30
N ALA A 319 -14.44 -7.91 -30.42
CA ALA A 319 -14.65 -9.17 -31.11
C ALA A 319 -14.14 -10.35 -30.25
N GLY A 320 -12.95 -10.21 -29.66
CA GLY A 320 -12.39 -11.16 -28.70
C GLY A 320 -13.33 -11.38 -27.52
N PHE A 321 -13.75 -10.30 -26.85
CA PHE A 321 -14.69 -10.37 -25.73
C PHE A 321 -15.99 -11.13 -26.07
N LYS A 322 -16.60 -10.82 -27.23
CA LYS A 322 -17.82 -11.50 -27.68
C LYS A 322 -17.58 -12.99 -27.91
N LYS A 323 -16.44 -13.36 -28.51
CA LYS A 323 -16.07 -14.75 -28.79
C LYS A 323 -15.80 -15.54 -27.49
N VAL A 324 -15.04 -14.97 -26.56
CA VAL A 324 -14.79 -15.56 -25.23
C VAL A 324 -16.10 -15.80 -24.47
N LYS A 325 -17.04 -14.85 -24.51
CA LYS A 325 -18.37 -15.02 -23.90
C LYS A 325 -19.17 -16.15 -24.53
N GLN A 326 -19.10 -16.33 -25.84
CA GLN A 326 -19.79 -17.41 -26.55
C GLN A 326 -19.23 -18.77 -26.15
N GLU A 327 -17.90 -18.90 -26.06
CA GLU A 327 -17.24 -20.16 -25.70
C GLU A 327 -17.44 -20.49 -24.21
N SER A 328 -17.33 -19.49 -23.32
CA SER A 328 -17.62 -19.67 -21.89
C SER A 328 -19.04 -20.15 -21.59
N LYS A 329 -20.02 -19.84 -22.45
CA LYS A 329 -21.38 -20.36 -22.33
C LYS A 329 -21.50 -21.82 -22.75
N ARG A 330 -20.73 -22.26 -23.76
CA ARG A 330 -20.72 -23.66 -24.24
C ARG A 330 -20.18 -24.60 -23.17
N TYR A 331 -19.15 -24.18 -22.42
CA TYR A 331 -18.58 -24.97 -21.32
C TYR A 331 -19.45 -25.03 -20.05
N ARG A 332 -20.41 -24.12 -19.87
CA ARG A 332 -21.35 -24.13 -18.73
C ARG A 332 -22.69 -24.81 -19.04
N GLY A 333 -22.88 -25.23 -20.30
CA GLY A 333 -24.07 -25.95 -20.77
C GLY A 333 -23.87 -27.46 -20.87
N GLN A 334 -22.79 -27.99 -20.28
CA GLN A 334 -22.52 -29.42 -20.08
C GLN A 334 -22.66 -29.77 -18.60
#